data_AF-A0A4D4LJC7-F1
#
_entry.id   AF-A0A4D4LJC7-F1
#
_cell.length_a   1.000
_cell.length_b   1.000
_cell.length_c   1.000
_cell.angle_alpha   90.00
_cell.angle_beta   90.00
_cell.angle_gamma   90.00
#
_symmetry.space_group_name_H-M   'P 1'
#
loop_
_entity.id
_entity.type
_entity.pdbx_description
1 polymer ?
#
loop_
_entity_poly.entity_id
_entity_poly.type
_entity_poly.pdbx_seq_one_letter_code
_entity_poly.pdbx_strand_id
1 'polypeptide(L)'
;MSGSVQWGGQWEHPACGATGEQTWADEDTVFSQHDCGRGGGVTWHAEWHCHACGASGDDLFGDDTVTYSDHDCGDDLEEAA
;
A
#
# COMPACT_ATOMS: atom_id res chain seq x y z
N MET A 1 -9.62 -4.84 13.82
CA MET A 1 -8.77 -3.61 13.84
C MET A 1 -7.73 -3.66 12.71
N SER A 2 -7.62 -2.64 11.86
CA SER A 2 -6.70 -2.58 10.70
C SER A 2 -5.21 -2.43 11.05
N GLY A 3 -4.87 -2.11 12.31
CA GLY A 3 -3.49 -1.86 12.76
C GLY A 3 -2.52 -3.04 12.69
N SER A 4 -2.94 -4.18 12.13
CA SER A 4 -2.08 -5.33 11.86
C SER A 4 -1.65 -5.41 10.38
N VAL A 5 -2.19 -4.57 9.50
CA VAL A 5 -1.83 -4.55 8.08
C VAL A 5 -0.67 -3.57 7.84
N GLN A 6 0.38 -4.08 7.19
CA GLN A 6 1.54 -3.32 6.76
C GLN A 6 1.63 -3.37 5.24
N TRP A 7 1.77 -2.21 4.60
CA TRP A 7 2.05 -2.09 3.18
C TRP A 7 3.55 -1.92 2.93
N GLY A 8 4.00 -2.37 1.76
CA GLY A 8 5.30 -2.08 1.17
C GLY A 8 5.16 -1.98 -0.33
N GLY A 9 5.79 -0.98 -0.96
CA GLY A 9 5.69 -0.81 -2.40
C GLY A 9 6.88 -0.15 -3.02
N GLN A 10 7.03 -0.40 -4.32
CA GLN A 10 7.98 0.24 -5.20
C GLN A 10 7.25 1.21 -6.11
N TRP A 11 7.91 2.31 -6.47
CA TRP A 11 7.34 3.30 -7.36
C TRP A 11 8.28 3.63 -8.51
N GLU A 12 7.70 4.03 -9.64
CA GLU A 12 8.43 4.50 -10.82
C GLU A 12 7.79 5.78 -11.38
N HIS A 13 8.63 6.73 -11.79
CA HIS A 13 8.21 7.89 -12.58
C HIS A 13 8.59 7.70 -14.06
N PRO A 14 7.63 7.43 -14.96
CA PRO A 14 7.93 6.94 -16.31
C PRO A 14 8.66 7.96 -17.20
N ALA A 15 8.52 9.27 -16.94
CA ALA A 15 9.15 10.30 -17.77
C ALA A 15 10.60 10.65 -17.38
N CYS A 16 11.05 10.25 -16.19
CA CYS A 16 12.43 10.48 -15.75
C CYS A 16 13.17 9.19 -15.38
N GLY A 17 12.45 8.08 -15.20
CA GLY A 17 13.00 6.79 -14.80
C GLY A 17 13.42 6.74 -13.32
N ALA A 18 13.01 7.70 -12.51
CA ALA A 18 13.27 7.65 -11.07
C ALA A 18 12.42 6.54 -10.44
N THR A 19 13.00 5.85 -9.48
CA THR A 19 12.34 4.79 -8.73
C THR A 19 12.62 4.94 -7.24
N GLY A 20 11.79 4.33 -6.42
CA GLY A 20 12.04 4.20 -4.98
C GLY A 20 11.13 3.17 -4.35
N GLU A 21 11.30 2.96 -3.06
CA GLU A 21 10.52 1.99 -2.28
C GLU A 21 10.21 2.57 -0.90
N GLN A 22 9.04 2.26 -0.35
CA GLN A 22 8.62 2.66 0.99
C GLN A 22 7.69 1.62 1.63
N THR A 23 7.51 1.71 2.94
CA THR A 23 6.54 0.93 3.73
C THR A 23 5.69 1.88 4.56
N TRP A 24 4.38 1.63 4.66
CA TRP A 24 3.43 2.50 5.37
C TRP A 24 2.29 1.68 5.99
N ALA A 25 1.56 2.26 6.96
CA ALA A 25 0.45 1.57 7.61
C ALA A 25 -0.78 1.55 6.70
N ASP A 26 -1.71 0.63 6.94
CA ASP A 26 -3.01 0.70 6.27
C ASP A 26 -3.72 2.03 6.58
N GLU A 27 -4.50 2.53 5.63
CA GLU A 27 -5.20 3.82 5.69
C GLU A 27 -4.27 5.06 5.66
N ASP A 28 -2.95 4.90 5.52
CA ASP A 28 -2.02 6.01 5.26
C ASP A 28 -2.12 6.50 3.80
N THR A 29 -1.81 7.78 3.61
CA THR A 29 -1.59 8.35 2.27
C THR A 29 -0.12 8.22 1.88
N VAL A 30 0.15 7.68 0.70
CA VAL A 30 1.51 7.42 0.23
C VAL A 30 1.99 8.50 -0.74
N PHE A 31 3.24 8.93 -0.56
CA PHE A 31 3.89 9.95 -1.36
C PHE A 31 5.32 9.55 -1.72
N SER A 32 5.65 9.56 -3.00
CA SER A 32 6.98 9.34 -3.54
C SER A 32 7.98 10.44 -3.14
N GLN A 33 7.45 11.62 -2.78
CA GLN A 33 8.20 12.86 -2.56
C GLN A 33 9.08 13.25 -3.76
N HIS A 34 8.76 12.74 -4.96
CA HIS A 34 9.53 12.94 -6.16
C HIS A 34 8.85 13.95 -7.09
N ASP A 35 9.45 15.13 -7.22
CA ASP A 35 9.09 16.11 -8.25
C ASP A 35 10.33 16.37 -9.13
N CYS A 36 10.26 15.95 -10.39
CA CYS A 36 11.32 16.19 -11.38
C CYS A 36 10.97 17.29 -12.39
N GLY A 37 9.83 17.96 -12.24
CA GLY A 37 9.35 19.00 -13.16
C GLY A 37 8.99 18.50 -14.57
N ARG A 38 8.94 17.18 -14.79
CA ARG A 38 8.46 16.57 -16.03
C ARG A 38 7.01 16.13 -15.85
N GLY A 39 6.25 16.09 -16.94
CA GLY A 39 4.90 15.51 -16.91
C GLY A 39 4.94 13.99 -16.70
N GLY A 40 3.85 13.43 -16.18
CA GLY A 40 3.72 12.03 -15.80
C GLY A 40 3.52 11.90 -14.29
N GLY A 41 2.63 11.00 -13.87
CA GLY A 41 2.45 10.67 -12.46
C GLY A 41 3.35 9.50 -12.06
N VAL A 42 3.73 9.46 -10.79
CA VAL A 42 4.33 8.26 -10.21
C VAL A 42 3.28 7.15 -10.14
N THR A 43 3.68 5.93 -10.50
CA THR A 43 2.89 4.72 -10.30
C THR A 43 3.54 3.87 -9.22
N TRP A 44 2.72 3.40 -8.28
CA TRP A 44 3.10 2.49 -7.20
C TRP A 44 2.67 1.07 -7.53
N HIS A 45 3.56 0.12 -7.26
CA HIS A 45 3.30 -1.31 -7.20
C HIS A 45 3.49 -1.72 -5.75
N ALA A 46 2.39 -1.97 -5.03
CA ALA A 46 2.43 -2.19 -3.60
C ALA A 46 1.81 -3.53 -3.21
N GLU A 47 2.31 -4.10 -2.12
CA GLU A 47 1.83 -5.32 -1.49
C GLU A 47 1.53 -5.03 -0.02
N TRP A 48 0.51 -5.68 0.53
CA TRP A 48 0.17 -5.59 1.94
C TRP A 48 0.14 -6.97 2.59
N HIS A 49 0.33 -6.97 3.92
CA HIS A 49 0.28 -8.18 4.73
C HIS A 49 -0.40 -7.91 6.08
N CYS A 50 -1.46 -8.67 6.44
CA CYS A 50 -2.03 -8.69 7.79
C CYS A 50 -1.16 -9.58 8.68
N HIS A 51 -0.42 -8.99 9.62
CA HIS A 51 0.39 -9.72 10.60
C HIS A 51 -0.44 -10.57 11.57
N ALA A 52 -1.75 -10.32 11.69
CA ALA A 52 -2.62 -11.07 12.60
C ALA A 52 -3.06 -12.42 12.01
N CYS A 53 -3.54 -12.46 10.76
CA CYS A 53 -4.03 -13.69 10.13
C CYS A 53 -3.10 -14.26 9.04
N GLY A 54 -2.09 -13.50 8.63
CA GLY A 54 -1.17 -13.86 7.55
C GLY A 54 -1.67 -13.59 6.14
N ALA A 55 -2.86 -13.01 5.97
CA ALA A 55 -3.38 -12.61 4.66
C ALA A 55 -2.49 -11.56 4.00
N SER A 56 -2.54 -11.50 2.67
CA SER A 56 -1.78 -10.54 1.87
C SER A 56 -2.51 -10.24 0.58
N GLY A 57 -2.17 -9.12 -0.05
CA GLY A 57 -2.64 -8.74 -1.37
C GLY A 57 -1.73 -7.70 -2.00
N ASP A 58 -2.03 -7.34 -3.25
CA ASP A 58 -1.28 -6.34 -4.02
C ASP A 58 -2.23 -5.32 -4.64
N ASP A 59 -1.71 -4.12 -4.90
CA ASP A 59 -2.45 -3.06 -5.59
C ASP A 59 -1.52 -2.11 -6.38
N LEU A 60 -2.12 -1.42 -7.35
CA LEU A 60 -1.51 -0.50 -8.29
C LEU A 60 -2.25 0.83 -8.26
N PHE A 61 -1.57 1.88 -7.81
CA PHE A 61 -2.18 3.20 -7.65
C PHE A 61 -1.20 4.34 -7.94
N GLY A 62 -1.73 5.56 -8.04
CA GLY A 62 -0.94 6.78 -8.26
C GLY A 62 -0.41 7.35 -6.94
N ASP A 63 0.51 8.31 -7.05
CA ASP A 63 0.92 9.10 -5.87
C ASP A 63 -0.27 9.83 -5.22
N ASP A 64 -0.15 10.19 -3.93
CA ASP A 64 -1.22 10.88 -3.17
C ASP A 64 -2.50 10.04 -3.05
N THR A 65 -2.37 8.71 -3.05
CA THR A 65 -3.47 7.78 -2.85
C THR A 65 -3.50 7.32 -1.39
N VAL A 66 -4.69 7.31 -0.79
CA VAL A 66 -4.93 6.64 0.49
C VAL A 66 -5.10 5.14 0.23
N THR A 67 -4.28 4.32 0.86
CA THR A 67 -4.32 2.87 0.65
C THR A 67 -5.26 2.19 1.64
N TYR A 68 -6.11 1.30 1.13
CA TYR A 68 -7.01 0.48 1.94
C TYR A 68 -6.82 -0.97 1.54
N SER A 69 -6.44 -1.82 2.48
CA SER A 69 -6.34 -3.26 2.24
C SER A 69 -7.69 -3.92 2.01
N ASP A 70 -8.78 -3.23 2.40
CA ASP A 70 -10.15 -3.75 2.52
C ASP A 70 -10.21 -5.07 3.31
N HIS A 71 -9.17 -5.36 4.09
CA HIS A 71 -9.02 -6.61 4.81
C HIS A 71 -9.56 -6.47 6.22
N ASP A 72 -10.74 -7.03 6.44
CA ASP A 72 -11.23 -7.28 7.78
C ASP A 72 -10.59 -8.58 8.30
N CYS A 73 -9.58 -8.42 9.16
CA CYS A 73 -8.95 -9.51 9.90
C CYS A 73 -10.01 -9.95 10.93
N GLY A 74 -10.94 -10.83 10.51
CA GLY A 74 -12.18 -11.14 11.24
C GLY A 74 -11.95 -11.48 12.70
N ASP A 75 -12.56 -10.70 13.60
CA ASP A 75 -12.64 -10.97 15.04
C ASP A 75 -13.66 -12.10 15.38
N ASP A 76 -14.17 -12.84 14.39
CA ASP A 76 -15.12 -13.93 14.61
C ASP A 76 -14.40 -15.25 14.94
N LEU A 77 -13.83 -15.29 16.17
CA LEU A 77 -13.60 -16.51 16.93
C LEU A 77 -14.84 -16.92 17.76
N GLU A 78 -16.04 -16.70 17.23
CA GLU A 78 -17.29 -17.40 17.62
C GLU A 78 -17.92 -17.83 16.28
N GLU A 79 -18.12 -19.09 15.91
CA GLU A 79 -18.76 -20.17 16.64
C GLU A 79 -18.45 -21.49 15.89
N ALA A 80 -17.79 -22.44 16.55
CA ALA A 80 -17.89 -23.85 16.17
C ALA A 80 -18.39 -24.61 17.41
N ALA A 81 -19.71 -24.57 17.58
CA ALA A 81 -20.47 -25.39 18.52
C ALA A 81 -20.34 -26.89 18.19
#